data_AF-A0A2E3J1I5-F1
#
_entry.id   AF-A0A2E3J1I5-F1
#
_cell.length_a   1.000
_cell.length_b   1.000
_cell.length_c   1.000
_cell.angle_alpha   90.00
_cell.angle_beta   90.00
_cell.angle_gamma   90.00
#
_symmetry.space_group_name_H-M   'P 1'
#
loop_
_entity.id
_entity.type
_entity.pdbx_description
1 polymer ?
#
loop_
_entity_poly.entity_id
_entity_poly.type
_entity_poly.pdbx_seq_one_letter_code
_entity_poly.pdbx_strand_id
1 'polypeptide(L)'
;MGRVLSTKGKQYIDSAWVANEYDALVRANEAGANVPQPLALGSNALLMEFLGDSSHPAPELREVSIEPVVAGEFFERLVEAVGLFLSRDLIHGDLSDYNILCCNQGL
;
A
#
# COMPACT_ATOMS: atom_id res chain seq x y z
N MET A 1 -22.32 8.80 -20.77
CA MET A 1 -23.11 9.73 -19.93
C MET A 1 -22.59 9.58 -18.51
N GLY A 2 -21.76 10.52 -18.02
CA GLY A 2 -21.11 10.40 -16.71
C GLY A 2 -22.11 10.60 -15.57
N ARG A 3 -22.13 9.69 -14.59
CA ARG A 3 -23.03 9.77 -13.44
C ARG A 3 -22.53 10.88 -12.52
N VAL A 4 -23.21 12.03 -12.51
CA VAL A 4 -22.92 13.10 -11.55
C VAL A 4 -23.52 12.68 -10.21
N LEU A 5 -22.67 12.45 -9.22
CA LEU A 5 -23.08 12.10 -7.86
C LEU A 5 -23.50 13.35 -7.10
N SER A 6 -24.48 13.19 -6.20
CA SER A 6 -24.77 14.23 -5.20
C SER A 6 -23.59 14.38 -4.25
N THR A 7 -23.46 15.53 -3.58
CA THR A 7 -22.41 15.76 -2.57
C THR A 7 -22.35 14.64 -1.53
N LYS A 8 -23.52 14.17 -1.07
CA LYS A 8 -23.62 13.03 -0.14
C LYS A 8 -23.17 11.70 -0.77
N GLY A 9 -23.48 11.49 -2.05
CA GLY A 9 -23.04 10.29 -2.78
C GLY A 9 -21.52 10.25 -2.95
N LYS A 10 -20.88 11.40 -3.23
CA LYS A 10 -19.43 11.50 -3.27
C LYS A 10 -18.79 11.20 -1.91
N GLN A 11 -19.27 11.86 -0.85
CA GLN A 11 -18.80 11.64 0.51
C GLN A 11 -18.88 10.16 0.95
N TYR A 12 -19.98 9.49 0.61
CA TYR A 12 -20.15 8.07 0.91
C TYR A 12 -19.11 7.21 0.18
N ILE A 13 -18.88 7.43 -1.11
CA ILE A 13 -17.88 6.68 -1.88
C ILE A 13 -16.48 6.91 -1.31
N ASP A 14 -16.12 8.15 -1.00
CA ASP A 14 -14.82 8.47 -0.40
C ASP A 14 -14.63 7.71 0.92
N SER A 15 -15.64 7.71 1.82
CA SER A 15 -15.57 6.95 3.07
C SER A 15 -15.51 5.43 2.88
N ALA A 16 -16.22 4.90 1.88
CA ALA A 16 -16.22 3.48 1.57
C ALA A 16 -14.85 3.03 1.03
N TRP A 17 -14.21 3.86 0.21
CA TRP A 17 -12.87 3.60 -0.31
C TRP A 17 -11.84 3.56 0.82
N VAL A 18 -11.84 4.57 1.72
CA VAL A 18 -10.90 4.60 2.85
C VAL A 18 -11.10 3.40 3.78
N ALA A 19 -12.35 2.99 4.03
CA ALA A 19 -12.63 1.80 4.83
C ALA A 19 -12.11 0.51 4.17
N ASN A 20 -12.26 0.39 2.85
CA ASN A 20 -11.75 -0.76 2.09
C ASN A 20 -10.21 -0.80 2.11
N GLU A 21 -9.55 0.34 1.94
CA GLU A 21 -8.09 0.45 2.01
C GLU A 21 -7.57 0.05 3.39
N TYR A 22 -8.22 0.52 4.46
CA TYR A 22 -7.87 0.16 5.82
C TYR A 22 -7.99 -1.36 6.07
N ASP A 23 -9.10 -1.98 5.66
CA ASP A 23 -9.31 -3.43 5.81
C ASP A 23 -8.30 -4.25 4.99
N ALA A 24 -7.96 -3.79 3.78
CA ALA A 24 -6.90 -4.42 2.97
C ALA A 24 -5.54 -4.35 3.67
N LEU A 25 -5.15 -3.18 4.21
CA LEU A 25 -3.91 -3.00 4.96
C LEU A 25 -3.86 -3.88 6.22
N VAL A 26 -4.97 -3.97 6.97
CA VAL A 26 -5.05 -4.83 8.17
C VAL A 26 -4.79 -6.28 7.80
N ARG A 27 -5.50 -6.82 6.81
CA ARG A 27 -5.35 -8.22 6.40
C ARG A 27 -3.96 -8.52 5.84
N ALA A 28 -3.39 -7.60 5.06
CA ALA A 28 -2.03 -7.72 4.54
C ALA A 28 -0.99 -7.72 5.68
N ASN A 29 -1.13 -6.81 6.65
CA ASN A 29 -0.26 -6.73 7.81
C ASN A 29 -0.37 -8.00 8.70
N GLU A 30 -1.58 -8.50 8.92
CA GLU A 30 -1.84 -9.78 9.65
C GLU A 30 -1.33 -11.02 8.90
N ALA A 31 -1.13 -10.94 7.58
CA ALA A 31 -0.45 -11.98 6.79
C ALA A 31 1.07 -11.92 6.95
N GLY A 32 1.61 -10.87 7.57
CA GLY A 32 3.05 -10.60 7.64
C GLY A 32 3.61 -9.98 6.38
N ALA A 33 2.78 -9.43 5.50
CA ALA A 33 3.28 -8.67 4.35
C ALA A 33 3.92 -7.36 4.83
N ASN A 34 4.99 -6.94 4.17
CA ASN A 34 5.62 -5.65 4.49
C ASN A 34 4.80 -4.51 3.87
N VAL A 35 3.82 -4.06 4.65
CA VAL A 35 2.95 -2.92 4.35
C VAL A 35 2.91 -2.01 5.57
N PRO A 36 2.65 -0.70 5.41
CA PRO A 36 2.53 0.21 6.54
C PRO A 36 1.53 -0.30 7.58
N GLN A 37 1.91 -0.31 8.86
CA GLN A 37 0.99 -0.72 9.91
C GLN A 37 -0.23 0.20 9.97
N PRO A 38 -1.46 -0.30 9.82
CA PRO A 38 -2.67 0.50 10.00
C PRO A 38 -2.89 0.82 11.49
N LEU A 39 -3.12 2.09 11.83
CA LEU A 39 -3.24 2.56 13.22
C LEU A 39 -4.67 2.95 13.59
N ALA A 40 -5.37 3.67 12.72
CA ALA A 40 -6.76 4.08 12.96
C ALA A 40 -7.51 4.40 11.66
N LEU A 41 -8.83 4.24 11.67
CA LEU A 41 -9.74 4.63 10.60
C LEU A 41 -10.65 5.76 11.07
N GLY A 42 -10.58 6.90 10.38
CA GLY A 42 -11.52 8.01 10.53
C GLY A 42 -12.68 7.94 9.54
N SER A 43 -13.55 8.95 9.54
CA SER A 43 -14.72 9.01 8.64
C SER A 43 -14.37 9.08 7.15
N ASN A 44 -13.20 9.62 6.80
CA ASN A 44 -12.76 9.85 5.42
C ASN A 44 -11.22 9.90 5.29
N ALA A 45 -10.51 9.37 6.27
CA ALA A 45 -9.05 9.30 6.29
C ALA A 45 -8.61 8.08 7.09
N LEU A 46 -7.44 7.53 6.75
CA LEU A 46 -6.78 6.47 7.50
C LEU A 46 -5.46 6.99 8.08
N LEU A 47 -5.11 6.51 9.25
CA LEU A 47 -3.82 6.73 9.90
C LEU A 47 -3.04 5.42 9.86
N MET A 48 -1.80 5.48 9.40
CA MET A 48 -0.90 4.33 9.29
C MET A 48 0.55 4.73 9.61
N GLU A 49 1.42 3.74 9.72
CA GLU A 49 2.85 3.90 9.88
C GLU A 49 3.46 4.80 8.79
N PHE A 50 4.39 5.65 9.22
CA PHE A 50 5.18 6.45 8.30
C PHE A 50 6.42 5.67 7.89
N LEU A 51 6.55 5.39 6.58
CA LEU A 51 7.72 4.74 6.01
C LEU A 51 8.70 5.80 5.49
N GLY A 52 9.87 5.89 6.12
CA GLY A 52 10.89 6.89 5.81
C GLY A 52 11.84 7.14 6.97
N ASP A 53 12.58 8.23 6.91
CA ASP A 53 13.41 8.71 8.01
C ASP A 53 12.76 9.91 8.72
N SER A 54 13.45 10.51 9.69
CA SER A 54 12.93 11.64 10.47
C SER A 54 12.61 12.89 9.63
N SER A 55 13.08 12.94 8.39
CA SER A 55 13.10 14.12 7.53
C SER A 55 12.38 13.90 6.21
N HIS A 56 12.36 12.68 5.67
CA HIS A 56 11.84 12.38 4.34
C HIS A 56 11.07 11.05 4.28
N PRO A 57 10.00 10.96 3.46
CA PRO A 57 9.37 9.68 3.15
C PRO A 57 10.35 8.78 2.39
N ALA A 58 10.13 7.47 2.50
CA ALA A 58 10.83 6.51 1.66
C ALA A 58 10.53 6.79 0.18
N PRO A 59 11.54 6.74 -0.70
CA PRO A 59 11.34 6.98 -2.12
C PRO A 59 10.52 5.85 -2.75
N GLU A 60 9.79 6.19 -3.82
CA GLU A 60 9.12 5.21 -4.67
C GLU A 60 10.16 4.41 -5.47
N LEU A 61 9.84 3.19 -5.86
CA LEU A 61 10.74 2.32 -6.63
C LEU A 61 11.22 2.99 -7.93
N ARG A 62 10.36 3.75 -8.60
CA ARG A 62 10.74 4.48 -9.82
C ARG A 62 11.81 5.57 -9.61
N GLU A 63 12.01 6.01 -8.37
CA GLU A 63 12.96 7.08 -8.01
C GLU A 63 14.33 6.55 -7.60
N VAL A 64 14.47 5.22 -7.46
CA VAL A 64 15.71 4.56 -7.03
C VAL A 64 16.31 3.71 -8.12
N SER A 65 17.64 3.62 -8.14
CA SER A 65 18.37 2.68 -8.98
C SER A 65 18.69 1.43 -8.17
N ILE A 66 18.18 0.28 -8.60
CA ILE A 66 18.51 -1.00 -7.99
C ILE A 66 19.73 -1.60 -8.69
N GLU A 67 20.76 -1.91 -7.91
CA GLU A 67 21.96 -2.57 -8.44
C GLU A 67 21.61 -3.98 -8.95
N PRO A 68 22.13 -4.40 -10.12
CA PRO A 68 21.80 -5.70 -10.71
C PRO A 68 22.04 -6.91 -9.78
N VAL A 69 22.99 -6.78 -8.86
CA VAL A 69 23.34 -7.84 -7.90
C VAL A 69 22.24 -8.11 -6.86
N VAL A 70 21.43 -7.10 -6.50
CA VAL A 70 20.33 -7.24 -5.52
C VAL A 70 18.95 -7.28 -6.17
N ALA A 71 18.86 -7.03 -7.48
CA ALA A 71 17.59 -7.00 -8.21
C ALA A 71 16.80 -8.32 -8.13
N GLY A 72 17.50 -9.47 -8.11
CA GLY A 72 16.88 -10.79 -7.96
C GLY A 72 16.20 -10.94 -6.60
N GLU A 73 16.91 -10.63 -5.51
CA GLU A 73 16.36 -10.69 -4.15
C GLU A 73 15.18 -9.73 -3.96
N PHE A 74 15.26 -8.54 -4.56
CA PHE A 74 14.17 -7.56 -4.53
C PHE A 74 12.91 -8.09 -5.23
N PHE A 75 13.08 -8.71 -6.41
CA PHE A 75 11.99 -9.31 -7.15
C PHE A 75 11.34 -10.47 -6.37
N GLU A 76 12.15 -11.34 -5.75
CA GLU A 76 11.63 -12.44 -4.93
C GLU A 76 10.77 -11.93 -3.76
N ARG A 77 11.21 -10.88 -3.04
CA ARG A 77 10.41 -10.25 -1.97
C ARG A 77 9.08 -9.70 -2.47
N LEU A 78 9.04 -9.09 -3.65
CA LEU A 78 7.79 -8.61 -4.25
C LEU A 78 6.84 -9.77 -4.56
N VAL A 79 7.35 -10.88 -5.09
CA VAL A 79 6.55 -12.09 -5.37
C VAL A 79 6.03 -12.70 -4.07
N GLU A 80 6.85 -12.75 -3.01
CA GLU A 80 6.42 -13.18 -1.68
C GLU A 80 5.30 -12.30 -1.13
N ALA A 81 5.41 -10.97 -1.22
CA ALA A 81 4.36 -10.05 -0.80
C ALA A 81 3.05 -10.28 -1.57
N VAL A 82 3.11 -10.48 -2.88
CA VAL A 82 1.94 -10.86 -3.69
C VAL A 82 1.34 -12.18 -3.21
N GLY A 83 2.17 -13.19 -2.90
CA GLY A 83 1.72 -14.45 -2.32
C GLY A 83 0.98 -14.28 -1.00
N LEU A 84 1.47 -13.40 -0.11
CA LEU A 84 0.83 -13.08 1.15
C LEU A 84 -0.52 -12.37 0.96
N PHE A 85 -0.63 -11.44 0.01
CA PHE A 85 -1.91 -10.82 -0.34
C PHE A 85 -2.92 -11.87 -0.82
N LEU A 86 -2.52 -12.73 -1.75
CA LEU A 86 -3.38 -13.78 -2.29
C LEU A 86 -3.81 -14.79 -1.22
N SER A 87 -2.96 -15.07 -0.23
CA SER A 87 -3.31 -15.94 0.91
C SER A 87 -4.43 -15.39 1.79
N ARG A 88 -4.77 -14.10 1.65
CA ARG A 88 -5.85 -13.40 2.35
C ARG A 88 -6.97 -12.92 1.42
N ASP A 89 -7.07 -13.53 0.24
CA ASP A 89 -8.05 -13.15 -0.80
C ASP A 89 -7.93 -11.67 -1.24
N LEU A 90 -6.72 -11.11 -1.16
CA LEU A 90 -6.43 -9.74 -1.59
C LEU A 90 -5.70 -9.72 -2.93
N ILE A 91 -6.15 -8.84 -3.82
CA ILE A 91 -5.45 -8.46 -5.04
C ILE A 91 -5.18 -6.96 -4.94
N HIS A 92 -3.91 -6.56 -5.01
CA HIS A 92 -3.54 -5.13 -4.91
C HIS A 92 -4.22 -4.28 -5.98
N GLY A 93 -4.39 -4.80 -7.20
CA GLY A 93 -5.14 -4.15 -8.29
C GLY A 93 -4.42 -3.00 -9.00
N ASP A 94 -3.35 -2.46 -8.42
CA ASP A 94 -2.54 -1.36 -8.98
C ASP A 94 -1.04 -1.48 -8.60
N LEU A 95 -0.53 -2.71 -8.42
CA LEU A 95 0.87 -2.90 -8.03
C LEU A 95 1.79 -2.47 -9.18
N SER A 96 2.58 -1.42 -8.94
CA SER A 96 3.52 -0.83 -9.88
C SER A 96 4.70 -0.18 -9.14
N ASP A 97 5.69 0.32 -9.87
CA ASP A 97 6.83 1.07 -9.35
C ASP A 97 6.48 2.40 -8.66
N TYR A 98 5.23 2.85 -8.78
CA TYR A 98 4.66 3.99 -8.04
C TYR A 98 4.15 3.61 -6.65
N ASN A 99 3.75 2.34 -6.46
CA ASN A 99 3.12 1.85 -5.22
C ASN A 99 4.05 0.94 -4.40
N ILE A 100 5.34 0.95 -4.71
CA ILE A 100 6.38 0.22 -3.98
C ILE A 100 7.33 1.24 -3.39
N LEU A 101 7.50 1.22 -2.06
CA LEU A 101 8.41 2.10 -1.35
C LEU A 101 9.72 1.39 -1.01
N CYS A 102 10.84 2.06 -1.23
CA CYS A 102 12.18 1.52 -1.00
C CYS A 102 12.76 2.06 0.31
N CYS A 103 12.53 1.35 1.42
CA CYS A 103 13.12 1.70 2.71
C CYS A 103 14.50 1.03 2.89
N ASN A 104 15.45 1.73 3.53
CA ASN A 104 16.73 1.14 3.96
C ASN A 104 16.57 0.02 5.01
N GLN A 105 15.35 -0.25 5.48
CA GLN A 105 15.04 -1.35 6.41
C GLN A 105 14.65 -2.66 5.70
N GLY A 106 14.78 -2.73 4.38
CA GLY A 106 14.40 -3.88 3.58
C GLY A 106 12.94 -3.79 3.13
N LEU A 107 12.68 -4.38 1.97
CA LEU A 107 11.36 -4.41 1.31
C LEU A 107 10.28 -5.09 2.10
#